data_AF-A0A3D3F4V4-F1
#
_entry.id   AF-A0A3D3F4V4-F1
#
_cell.length_a   1.000
_cell.length_b   1.000
_cell.length_c   1.000
_cell.angle_alpha   90.00
_cell.angle_beta   90.00
_cell.angle_gamma   90.00
#
_symmetry.space_group_name_H-M   'P 1'
#
loop_
_entity.id
_entity.type
_entity.pdbx_description
1 polymer ?
#
loop_
_entity_poly.entity_id
_entity_poly.type
_entity_poly.pdbx_seq_one_letter_code
_entity_poly.pdbx_strand_id
1 'polypeptide(L)'
;MTVDHDGFDAEMRKQKERARHAAAVETGDWVLVRDGEPQFVGYDKTEVETHILRYRKVKQKNKSFFQIVLSMSPFYAEMGG
;
A
#
# COMPACT_ATOMS: atom_id res chain seq x y z
N MET A 1 46.99 -4.15 -8.34
CA MET A 1 45.55 -4.34 -8.59
C MET A 1 44.84 -3.16 -7.95
N THR A 2 44.48 -2.16 -8.74
CA THR A 2 43.82 -0.93 -8.27
C THR A 2 42.31 -1.15 -8.36
N VAL A 3 41.62 -1.06 -7.23
CA VAL A 3 40.16 -1.22 -7.15
C VAL A 3 39.51 0.09 -7.59
N ASP A 4 38.58 0.01 -8.53
CA ASP A 4 37.78 1.13 -9.02
C ASP A 4 36.62 1.41 -8.04
N HIS A 5 36.90 2.24 -7.05
CA HIS A 5 35.93 2.65 -6.03
C HIS A 5 34.85 3.59 -6.59
N ASP A 6 35.19 4.43 -7.57
CA ASP A 6 34.25 5.40 -8.15
C ASP A 6 33.17 4.70 -8.97
N GLY A 7 33.56 3.67 -9.74
CA GLY A 7 32.61 2.81 -10.47
C GLY A 7 31.68 2.03 -9.53
N PHE A 8 32.20 1.54 -8.40
CA PHE A 8 31.40 0.87 -7.37
C PHE A 8 30.36 1.82 -6.75
N ASP A 9 30.76 3.03 -6.37
CA ASP A 9 29.85 4.01 -5.75
C ASP A 9 28.78 4.49 -6.74
N ALA A 10 29.14 4.66 -8.02
CA ALA A 10 28.20 5.01 -9.07
C ALA A 10 27.13 3.92 -9.27
N GLU A 11 27.53 2.64 -9.33
CA GLU A 11 26.58 1.53 -9.46
C GLU A 11 25.74 1.30 -8.19
N MET A 12 26.33 1.49 -7.01
CA MET A 12 25.61 1.46 -5.73
C MET A 12 24.53 2.55 -5.66
N ARG A 13 24.82 3.75 -6.12
CA ARG A 13 23.82 4.84 -6.20
C ARG A 13 22.69 4.48 -7.16
N LYS A 14 23.01 3.96 -8.35
CA LYS A 14 22.01 3.49 -9.31
C LYS A 14 21.16 2.34 -8.75
N GLN A 15 21.74 1.45 -7.95
CA GLN A 15 21.01 0.36 -7.31
C GLN A 15 20.04 0.89 -6.25
N LYS A 16 20.47 1.86 -5.43
CA LYS A 16 19.61 2.54 -4.44
C LYS A 16 18.46 3.29 -5.11
N GLU A 17 18.72 3.99 -6.21
CA GLU A 17 17.68 4.69 -6.99
C GLU A 17 16.69 3.69 -7.60
N ARG A 18 17.18 2.60 -8.20
CA ARG A 18 16.31 1.51 -8.71
C ARG A 18 15.44 0.92 -7.60
N ALA A 19 15.98 0.70 -6.40
CA ALA A 19 15.22 0.19 -5.26
C ALA A 19 14.12 1.18 -4.81
N ARG A 20 14.42 2.49 -4.77
CA ARG A 20 13.43 3.54 -4.44
C ARG A 20 12.32 3.62 -5.49
N HIS A 21 12.66 3.63 -6.78
CA HIS A 21 11.66 3.67 -7.85
C HIS A 21 10.81 2.39 -7.92
N ALA A 22 11.39 1.23 -7.61
CA ALA A 22 10.65 -0.02 -7.54
C ALA A 22 9.61 -0.03 -6.39
N ALA A 23 9.79 0.79 -5.36
CA ALA A 23 8.86 0.92 -4.24
C ALA A 23 7.84 2.06 -4.40
N ALA A 24 7.89 2.82 -5.49
CA ALA A 24 6.95 3.93 -5.70
C ALA A 24 5.51 3.40 -5.84
N VAL A 25 4.64 3.90 -4.97
CA VAL A 25 3.19 3.65 -4.97
C VAL A 25 2.51 4.97 -5.28
N GLU A 26 1.77 5.04 -6.38
CA GLU A 26 0.94 6.18 -6.73
C GLU A 26 -0.48 5.90 -6.24
N THR A 27 -0.95 6.69 -5.27
CA THR A 27 -2.32 6.60 -4.75
C THR A 27 -3.15 7.75 -5.30
N GLY A 28 -4.29 7.44 -5.92
CA GLY A 28 -5.29 8.45 -6.25
C GLY A 28 -6.07 8.93 -5.03
N ASP A 29 -6.92 9.92 -5.25
CA ASP A 29 -7.80 10.47 -4.23
C ASP A 29 -8.87 9.46 -3.79
N TRP A 30 -9.36 9.66 -2.57
CA TRP A 30 -10.49 8.88 -2.05
C TRP A 30 -11.79 9.33 -2.70
N VAL A 31 -12.53 8.35 -3.23
CA VAL A 31 -13.92 8.52 -3.64
C VAL A 31 -14.80 8.08 -2.49
N LEU A 32 -15.53 9.04 -1.90
CA LEU A 32 -16.51 8.78 -0.85
C LEU A 32 -17.76 8.15 -1.48
N VAL A 33 -18.20 7.03 -0.90
CA VAL A 33 -19.42 6.32 -1.30
C VAL A 33 -20.51 6.54 -0.25
N ARG A 34 -20.13 6.48 1.03
CA ARG A 34 -21.02 6.67 2.18
C ARG A 34 -20.25 7.30 3.34
N ASP A 35 -20.94 8.14 4.10
CA ASP A 35 -20.45 8.65 5.38
C ASP A 35 -20.43 7.56 6.44
N GLY A 36 -19.48 7.66 7.37
CA GLY A 36 -19.31 6.73 8.48
C GLY A 36 -17.84 6.49 8.82
N GLU A 37 -17.62 5.78 9.93
CA GLU A 37 -16.28 5.40 10.40
C GLU A 37 -16.06 3.90 10.29
N PRO A 38 -14.85 3.45 9.90
CA PRO A 38 -14.52 2.03 9.85
C PRO A 38 -14.34 1.45 11.25
N GLN A 39 -14.94 0.29 11.49
CA GLN A 39 -14.84 -0.46 12.75
C GLN A 39 -14.21 -1.83 12.54
N PHE A 40 -13.22 -2.18 13.36
CA PHE A 40 -12.69 -3.55 13.40
C PHE A 40 -13.53 -4.41 14.34
N VAL A 41 -13.98 -5.56 13.86
CA VAL A 41 -14.81 -6.53 14.62
C VAL A 41 -14.22 -7.94 14.63
N GLY A 42 -12.96 -8.09 14.19
CA GLY A 42 -12.32 -9.39 13.99
C GLY A 42 -11.92 -10.14 15.25
N TYR A 43 -12.07 -9.55 16.43
CA TYR A 43 -11.91 -10.26 17.71
C TYR A 43 -13.09 -11.19 18.00
N ASP A 44 -14.31 -10.76 17.66
CA ASP A 44 -15.54 -11.49 17.98
C ASP A 44 -16.14 -12.19 16.75
N LYS A 45 -15.87 -11.69 15.55
CA LYS A 45 -16.51 -12.11 14.32
C LYS A 45 -15.49 -12.52 13.26
N THR A 46 -15.72 -13.67 12.64
CA THR A 46 -14.96 -14.13 11.45
C THR A 46 -15.62 -13.69 10.14
N GLU A 47 -16.90 -13.35 10.17
CA GLU A 47 -17.69 -12.85 9.05
C GLU A 47 -18.64 -11.73 9.48
N VAL A 48 -18.92 -10.79 8.57
CA VAL A 48 -19.84 -9.67 8.83
C VAL A 48 -20.35 -9.08 7.51
N GLU A 49 -21.65 -8.79 7.45
CA GLU A 49 -22.23 -7.97 6.38
C GLU A 49 -21.85 -6.51 6.61
N THR A 50 -21.33 -5.86 5.56
CA THR A 50 -20.69 -4.54 5.68
C THR A 50 -20.88 -3.71 4.43
N HIS A 51 -20.60 -2.42 4.53
CA HIS A 51 -20.75 -1.47 3.43
C HIS A 51 -19.42 -0.81 3.08
N ILE A 52 -19.26 -0.43 1.81
CA ILE A 52 -18.13 0.38 1.36
C ILE A 52 -18.37 1.83 1.76
N LEU A 53 -17.44 2.40 2.53
CA LEU A 53 -17.43 3.82 2.90
C LEU A 53 -16.72 4.66 1.83
N ARG A 54 -15.53 4.22 1.42
CA ARG A 54 -14.71 4.90 0.41
C ARG A 54 -13.77 3.94 -0.29
N TYR A 55 -13.36 4.28 -1.50
CA TYR A 55 -12.35 3.54 -2.24
C TYR A 55 -11.35 4.49 -2.91
N ARG A 56 -10.15 4.00 -3.23
CA ARG A 56 -9.18 4.72 -4.06
C ARG A 56 -8.44 3.77 -4.98
N LYS A 57 -8.00 4.29 -6.13
CA LYS A 57 -7.14 3.54 -7.05
C LYS A 57 -5.69 3.68 -6.60
N VAL A 58 -4.97 2.56 -6.57
CA VAL A 58 -3.55 2.51 -6.30
C VAL A 58 -2.86 1.91 -7.51
N LYS A 59 -1.84 2.58 -8.02
CA LYS A 59 -0.93 2.05 -9.04
C LYS A 59 0.39 1.74 -8.36
N GLN A 60 0.85 0.51 -8.54
CA GLN A 60 2.15 0.07 -8.09
C GLN A 60 2.82 -0.68 -9.23
N LYS A 61 3.94 -0.13 -9.72
CA LYS A 61 4.62 -0.63 -10.94
C LYS A 61 3.62 -0.73 -12.10
N ASN A 62 3.46 -1.91 -12.69
CA ASN A 62 2.55 -2.17 -13.81
C ASN A 62 1.19 -2.74 -13.38
N LYS A 63 0.87 -2.70 -12.08
CA LYS A 63 -0.41 -3.18 -11.54
C LYS A 63 -1.21 -2.01 -11.01
N SER A 64 -2.51 -2.04 -11.25
CA SER A 64 -3.46 -1.14 -10.61
C SER A 64 -4.50 -1.95 -9.87
N PHE A 65 -4.71 -1.62 -8.61
CA PHE A 65 -5.71 -2.23 -7.74
C PHE A 65 -6.48 -1.14 -6.99
N PHE A 66 -7.53 -1.55 -6.30
CA PHE A 66 -8.33 -0.65 -5.48
C PHE A 66 -8.10 -0.96 -4.00
N GLN A 67 -7.97 0.09 -3.20
CA GLN A 67 -8.09 0.00 -1.76
C GLN A 67 -9.50 0.42 -1.38
N ILE A 68 -10.14 -0.36 -0.51
CA ILE A 68 -11.53 -0.18 -0.10
C ILE A 68 -11.55 -0.07 1.42
N VAL A 69 -12.32 0.88 1.94
CA VAL A 69 -12.60 1.02 3.37
C VAL A 69 -14.03 0.55 3.62
N LEU A 70 -14.16 -0.42 4.51
CA LEU A 70 -15.44 -1.01 4.92
C LEU A 70 -15.91 -0.39 6.23
N SER A 71 -17.23 -0.29 6.44
CA SER A 71 -17.82 0.21 7.69
C SER A 71 -17.53 -0.71 8.87
N MET A 72 -17.55 -2.02 8.64
CA MET A 72 -17.10 -3.05 9.57
C MET A 72 -16.18 -4.04 8.84
N SER A 73 -15.12 -4.48 9.50
CA SER A 73 -14.20 -5.47 8.94
C SER A 73 -13.74 -6.47 10.00
N PRO A 74 -13.80 -7.79 9.72
CA PRO A 74 -13.16 -8.80 10.56
C PRO A 74 -11.68 -9.00 10.19
N PHE A 75 -11.21 -8.36 9.10
CA PHE A 75 -9.85 -8.53 8.59
C PHE A 75 -8.86 -7.68 9.37
N TYR A 76 -7.81 -8.33 9.88
CA TYR A 76 -6.67 -7.67 10.50
C TYR A 76 -5.85 -6.92 9.45
N ALA A 77 -5.41 -5.71 9.77
CA ALA A 77 -4.52 -4.96 8.89
C ALA A 77 -3.13 -5.62 8.90
N GLU A 78 -2.56 -5.84 7.70
CA GLU A 78 -1.24 -6.47 7.52
C GLU A 78 -0.09 -5.63 8.12
N MET A 79 -0.31 -4.33 8.32
CA MET A 79 0.65 -3.38 8.92
C MET A 79 0.31 -3.04 10.40
N GLY A 80 -0.16 -4.03 11.15
CA GLY A 80 -0.50 -3.91 12.58
C GLY A 80 0.64 -4.33 13.53
N GLY A 81 1.89 -3.98 13.21
CA GLY A 81 3.09 -4.24 14.01
C GLY A 81 4.21 -3.25 13.68
#